data_AF-A0AAJ6NSS5-F1
#
_entry.id   AF-A0AAJ6NSS5-F1
#
_cell.length_a   1.000
_cell.length_b   1.000
_cell.length_c   1.000
_cell.angle_alpha   90.00
_cell.angle_beta   90.00
_cell.angle_gamma   90.00
#
_symmetry.space_group_name_H-M   'P 1'
#
loop_
_entity.id
_entity.type
_entity.pdbx_description
1 polymer ?
#
loop_
_entity_poly.entity_id
_entity_poly.type
_entity_poly.pdbx_seq_one_letter_code
_entity_poly.pdbx_strand_id
1 'polypeptide(L)' 'MPSLPSAASAADMNPVTFSGLSDKTAVEWSSLRNYEMFSLSADGSFPMMKVSRSKAVRLADRQVMMVGSGRCYRVSLSNH' A
#
# COMPACT_ATOMS: atom_id res chain seq x y z
N MET A 1 -4.28 -19.39 26.34
CA MET A 1 -4.45 -20.03 25.01
C MET A 1 -3.07 -20.43 24.49
N PRO A 2 -2.93 -21.51 23.71
CA PRO A 2 -1.65 -21.85 23.07
C PRO A 2 -1.20 -20.74 22.12
N SER A 3 0.11 -20.53 21.97
CA SER A 3 0.66 -19.57 21.01
C SER A 3 0.43 -20.02 19.58
N LEU A 4 0.00 -19.09 18.72
CA LEU A 4 -0.13 -19.36 17.29
C LEU A 4 1.25 -19.57 16.66
N PRO A 5 1.38 -20.48 15.68
CA PRO A 5 2.62 -20.66 14.92
C PRO A 5 3.01 -19.36 14.22
N SER A 6 4.28 -18.99 14.27
CA SER A 6 4.83 -17.91 13.45
C SER A 6 5.32 -18.50 12.13
N ALA A 7 4.92 -17.92 10.99
CA ALA A 7 5.55 -18.24 9.72
C ALA A 7 7.03 -17.82 9.79
N ALA A 8 7.93 -18.80 9.78
CA ALA A 8 9.38 -18.58 9.96
C ALA A 8 10.15 -18.58 8.63
N SER A 9 9.56 -19.10 7.55
CA SER A 9 10.21 -19.26 6.25
C SER A 9 9.29 -18.90 5.09
N ALA A 10 9.88 -18.33 4.02
CA ALA A 10 9.18 -18.10 2.76
C ALA A 10 8.71 -19.42 2.09
N ALA A 11 9.33 -20.56 2.44
CA ALA A 11 8.94 -21.88 1.95
C ALA A 11 7.54 -22.32 2.44
N ASP A 12 7.08 -21.75 3.56
CA ASP A 12 5.77 -22.05 4.15
C ASP A 12 4.66 -21.09 3.66
N MET A 13 4.97 -20.21 2.70
CA MET A 13 4.07 -19.17 2.21
C MET A 13 3.46 -19.54 0.86
N ASN A 14 2.16 -19.26 0.71
CA ASN A 14 1.51 -19.33 -0.60
C ASN A 14 1.81 -18.08 -1.43
N PRO A 15 2.02 -18.21 -2.75
CA PRO A 15 2.08 -17.06 -3.63
C PRO A 15 0.71 -16.36 -3.65
N VAL A 16 0.72 -15.04 -3.56
CA VAL A 16 -0.49 -14.22 -3.67
C VAL A 16 -0.26 -13.16 -4.73
N THR A 17 -1.18 -13.08 -5.68
CA THR A 17 -1.17 -12.08 -6.75
C THR A 17 -2.35 -11.13 -6.53
N PHE A 18 -2.07 -9.83 -6.63
CA PHE A 18 -3.09 -8.79 -6.59
C PHE A 18 -3.02 -7.97 -7.88
N SER A 19 -4.20 -7.60 -8.40
CA SER A 19 -4.32 -6.66 -9.52
C SER A 19 -4.99 -5.38 -9.05
N GLY A 20 -4.52 -4.25 -9.57
CA GLY A 20 -5.06 -2.94 -9.25
C GLY A 20 -4.96 -1.99 -10.43
N LEU A 21 -5.80 -0.95 -10.39
CA LEU A 21 -5.82 0.15 -11.33
C LEU A 21 -5.28 1.38 -10.62
N SER A 22 -4.22 1.96 -11.18
CA SER A 22 -3.70 3.26 -10.75
C SER A 22 -4.41 4.36 -11.53
N ASP A 23 -5.04 5.30 -10.82
CA ASP A 23 -5.56 6.52 -11.42
C ASP A 23 -4.38 7.34 -11.97
N LYS A 24 -4.48 7.79 -13.22
CA LYS A 24 -3.44 8.63 -13.85
C LYS A 24 -3.51 10.09 -13.38
N THR A 25 -4.61 10.47 -12.73
CA THR A 25 -4.81 11.82 -12.19
C THR A 25 -4.11 11.92 -10.85
N ALA A 26 -3.13 12.83 -10.78
CA ALA A 26 -2.45 13.12 -9.53
C ALA A 26 -3.41 13.82 -8.57
N VAL A 27 -3.41 13.37 -7.31
CA VAL A 27 -4.17 13.98 -6.23
C VAL A 27 -3.24 14.35 -5.09
N GLU A 28 -3.66 15.29 -4.25
CA GLU A 28 -2.88 15.62 -3.06
C GLU A 28 -2.96 14.51 -2.02
N TRP A 29 -1.83 14.27 -1.35
CA TRP A 29 -1.71 13.37 -0.20
C TRP A 29 -2.79 13.60 0.87
N SER A 30 -3.11 14.86 1.12
CA SER A 30 -4.13 15.32 2.07
C SER A 30 -5.53 14.77 1.74
N SER A 31 -5.82 14.54 0.45
CA SER A 31 -7.11 14.07 -0.05
C SER A 31 -7.32 12.55 0.11
N LEU A 32 -6.26 11.79 0.39
CA LEU A 32 -6.36 10.35 0.66
C LEU A 32 -6.94 10.11 2.06
N ARG A 33 -7.80 9.11 2.19
CA ARG A 33 -8.27 8.61 3.49
C ARG A 33 -7.20 7.74 4.14
N ASN A 34 -7.28 7.59 5.46
CA ASN A 34 -6.46 6.58 6.12
C ASN A 34 -6.86 5.20 5.59
N TYR A 35 -5.86 4.35 5.40
CA TYR A 35 -5.92 3.01 4.80
C TYR A 35 -6.25 2.98 3.30
N GLU A 36 -6.28 4.14 2.64
CA GLU A 36 -6.40 4.20 1.19
C GLU A 36 -5.09 3.77 0.52
N MET A 37 -5.21 2.92 -0.52
CA MET A 37 -4.09 2.51 -1.35
C MET A 37 -3.77 3.60 -2.38
N PHE A 38 -2.48 3.84 -2.56
CA PHE A 38 -1.99 4.82 -3.50
C PHE A 38 -0.62 4.41 -4.03
N SER A 39 -0.14 5.13 -5.04
CA SER A 39 1.21 5.02 -5.56
C SER A 39 1.87 6.40 -5.61
N LEU A 40 3.18 6.42 -5.44
CA LEU A 40 4.00 7.62 -5.70
C LEU A 40 4.30 7.82 -7.18
N SER A 41 4.07 6.80 -8.01
CA SER A 41 4.22 6.86 -9.47
C SER A 41 2.89 6.61 -10.18
N ALA A 42 2.67 7.31 -11.29
CA ALA A 42 1.43 7.25 -12.07
C ALA A 42 1.13 5.85 -12.64
N ASP A 43 2.18 5.07 -12.87
CA ASP A 43 2.10 3.70 -13.38
C ASP A 43 1.78 2.65 -12.30
N GLY A 44 1.69 3.04 -11.03
CA GLY A 44 1.42 2.13 -9.92
C GLY A 44 2.63 1.34 -9.41
N SER A 45 3.85 1.61 -9.89
CA SER A 45 5.06 0.82 -9.55
C SER A 45 5.50 0.90 -8.08
N PHE A 46 4.97 1.87 -7.32
CA PHE A 46 5.30 2.06 -5.90
C PHE A 46 4.04 2.03 -5.03
N PRO A 47 3.37 0.86 -4.89
CA PRO A 47 2.13 0.76 -4.15
C PRO A 47 2.37 0.89 -2.65
N MET A 48 1.54 1.73 -2.03
CA MET A 48 1.59 2.10 -0.63
C MET A 48 0.19 2.19 -0.04
N MET A 49 0.11 2.19 1.28
CA MET A 49 -1.12 2.45 2.01
C MET A 49 -0.92 3.60 3.00
N LYS A 50 -1.83 4.56 3.01
CA LYS A 50 -1.81 5.64 4.00
C LYS A 50 -2.17 5.07 5.37
N VAL A 51 -1.42 5.41 6.40
CA VAL A 51 -1.68 4.94 7.78
C VAL A 51 -2.20 6.07 8.65
N SER A 52 -1.68 7.27 8.46
CA SER A 52 -2.09 8.46 9.19
C SER A 52 -1.88 9.72 8.36
N ARG A 53 -2.12 10.90 8.96
CA ARG A 53 -1.86 12.20 8.32
C ARG A 53 -0.44 12.33 7.78
N SER A 54 0.56 11.72 8.43
CA SER A 54 1.99 11.90 8.09
C SER A 54 2.75 10.60 7.82
N LYS A 55 2.04 9.47 7.69
CA LYS A 55 2.67 8.15 7.55
C LYS A 55 2.01 7.31 6.46
N ALA A 56 2.83 6.62 5.70
CA ALA A 56 2.45 5.59 4.77
C ALA A 56 3.28 4.33 4.99
N VAL A 57 2.80 3.19 4.51
CA VAL A 57 3.52 1.93 4.55
C VAL A 57 3.63 1.37 3.13
N ARG A 58 4.81 0.85 2.77
CA ARG A 58 5.02 0.16 1.50
C ARG A 58 4.43 -1.24 1.57
N LEU A 59 3.67 -1.64 0.55
CA LEU A 59 3.00 -2.95 0.57
C LEU A 59 3.97 -4.12 0.41
N ALA A 60 5.11 -3.91 -0.26
CA ALA A 60 6.09 -4.97 -0.54
C ALA A 60 6.83 -5.47 0.71
N ASP A 61 7.28 -4.56 1.56
CA ASP A 61 8.20 -4.87 2.66
C ASP A 61 7.76 -4.30 4.02
N ARG A 62 6.57 -3.68 4.06
CA ARG A 62 5.96 -3.09 5.27
C ARG A 62 6.80 -1.96 5.87
N GLN A 63 7.76 -1.39 5.13
CA GLN A 63 8.51 -0.26 5.63
C GLN A 63 7.63 0.98 5.73
N VAL A 64 7.74 1.65 6.88
CA VAL A 64 7.03 2.89 7.16
C VAL A 64 7.81 4.06 6.58
N MET A 65 7.11 4.95 5.90
CA MET A 65 7.64 6.20 5.36
C MET A 65 6.89 7.39 5.95
N MET A 66 7.63 8.44 6.27
CA MET A 66 7.06 9.72 6.66
C MET A 66 6.70 10.49 5.38
N VAL A 67 5.43 10.90 5.25
CA VAL A 67 4.90 11.61 4.08
C VAL A 67 4.11 12.81 4.56
N GLY A 68 4.64 14.02 4.40
CA GLY A 68 4.05 15.25 4.92
C GLY A 68 3.16 16.00 3.92
N SER A 69 3.42 15.85 2.63
CA SER A 69 2.74 16.53 1.53
C SER A 69 3.15 15.89 0.20
N GLY A 70 2.49 16.28 -0.90
CA GLY A 70 2.89 15.87 -2.24
C GLY A 70 1.76 15.29 -3.07
N ARG A 71 2.10 14.93 -4.31
CA ARG A 71 1.21 14.28 -5.27
C ARG A 71 1.29 12.77 -5.12
N CYS A 72 0.16 12.12 -5.31
CA CYS A 72 0.02 10.66 -5.28
C CYS A 72 -1.09 10.24 -6.24
N TYR A 73 -1.14 8.95 -6.54
CA TYR A 73 -2.06 8.37 -7.50
C TYR A 73 -2.89 7.30 -6.79
N ARG A 74 -4.22 7.40 -6.82
CA ARG A 74 -5.08 6.42 -6.13
C ARG A 74 -4.93 5.05 -6.78
N VAL A 75 -4.81 4.02 -5.97
CA VAL A 75 -4.82 2.63 -6.43
C VAL A 75 -6.11 1.99 -5.96
N SER A 76 -6.94 1.57 -6.91
CA SER A 76 -8.12 0.76 -6.63
C SER A 76 -7.80 -0.69 -6.95
N LEU A 77 -8.14 -1.60 -6.06
CA LEU A 77 -8.13 -3.02 -6.42
C LEU A 77 -9.23 -3.22 -7.46
N SER A 78 -8.89 -3.84 -8.60
CA SER A 78 -9.92 -4.28 -9.53
C SER A 78 -10.77 -5.30 -8.77
N ASN A 79 -12.06 -5.01 -8.56
CA ASN A 79 -12.96 -5.94 -7.89
C ASN A 79 -12.81 -7.34 -8.51
N HIS A 80 -12.76 -8.36 -7.65
CA HIS A 80 -12.90 -9.76 -8.02
C HIS A 80 -14.11 -9.99 -8.92
#